data_AF-A0A954N7D8-F1
#
_entry.id   AF-A0A954N7D8-F1
#
_cell.length_a   1.000
_cell.length_b   1.000
_cell.length_c   1.000
_cell.angle_alpha   90.00
_cell.angle_beta   90.00
_cell.angle_gamma   90.00
#
_symmetry.space_group_name_H-M   'P 1'
#
loop_
_entity.id
_entity.type
_entity.pdbx_description
1 polymer ?
#
loop_
_entity_poly.entity_id
_entity_poly.type
_entity_poly.pdbx_seq_one_letter_code
_entity_poly.pdbx_strand_id
1 'polypeptide(L)'
;GSVTLGDVINMSKAGVDDQLIANHIRANGYAGPLTSNDLITLQQQGVGTTVVEAIQQSPRPQVVAAVPAAPVPVVVEEFYYPPPIWGPVCYPPRHYHHGPNVSWGVSVSN
;
A
#
# COMPACT_ATOMS: atom_id res chain seq x y z
N GLY A 1 -3.93 -18.80 1.52
CA GLY A 1 -4.61 -18.20 0.36
C GLY A 1 -6.09 -18.24 0.63
N SER A 2 -6.86 -17.25 0.20
CA SER A 2 -8.31 -17.17 0.44
C SER A 2 -9.07 -18.26 -0.31
N VAL A 3 -10.12 -18.82 0.30
CA VAL A 3 -10.91 -19.94 -0.27
C VAL A 3 -11.87 -19.42 -1.33
N THR A 4 -11.88 -20.04 -2.52
CA THR A 4 -12.82 -19.69 -3.58
C THR A 4 -14.08 -20.56 -3.58
N LEU A 5 -15.13 -20.15 -4.30
CA LEU A 5 -16.34 -20.95 -4.48
C LEU A 5 -16.03 -22.33 -5.10
N GLY A 6 -15.11 -22.36 -6.06
CA GLY A 6 -14.69 -23.60 -6.73
C GLY A 6 -14.02 -24.59 -5.78
N ASP A 7 -13.19 -24.09 -4.85
CA ASP A 7 -12.54 -24.94 -3.84
C ASP A 7 -13.59 -25.57 -2.91
N VAL A 8 -14.60 -24.81 -2.50
CA VAL A 8 -15.70 -25.32 -1.66
C VAL A 8 -16.48 -26.42 -2.37
N ILE A 9 -16.84 -26.20 -3.65
CA ILE A 9 -17.54 -27.21 -4.45
C ILE A 9 -16.69 -28.46 -4.62
N ASN A 10 -15.38 -28.30 -4.87
CA ASN A 10 -14.47 -29.43 -5.03
C ASN A 10 -14.29 -30.22 -3.73
N MET A 11 -14.15 -29.54 -2.59
CA MET A 11 -14.06 -30.21 -1.28
C MET A 11 -15.36 -30.97 -0.94
N SER A 12 -16.51 -30.38 -1.21
CA SER A 12 -17.80 -31.04 -1.03
C SER A 12 -17.95 -32.26 -1.94
N LYS A 13 -17.59 -32.15 -3.23
CA LYS A 13 -17.57 -33.29 -4.17
C LYS A 13 -16.57 -34.37 -3.81
N ALA A 14 -15.46 -34.01 -3.18
CA ALA A 14 -14.48 -34.95 -2.65
C ALA A 14 -14.97 -35.66 -1.36
N GLY A 15 -16.15 -35.30 -0.84
CA GLY A 15 -16.71 -35.87 0.38
C GLY A 15 -16.03 -35.39 1.65
N VAL A 16 -15.39 -34.22 1.62
CA VAL A 16 -14.84 -33.60 2.82
C VAL A 16 -16.00 -33.18 3.73
N ASP A 17 -15.86 -33.45 5.03
CA ASP A 17 -16.87 -33.09 6.02
C ASP A 17 -17.15 -31.58 6.05
N ASP A 18 -18.42 -31.22 6.17
CA ASP A 18 -18.88 -29.84 6.15
C ASP A 18 -18.26 -28.98 7.26
N GLN A 19 -17.99 -29.54 8.46
CA GLN A 19 -17.31 -28.81 9.54
C GLN A 19 -15.86 -28.50 9.18
N LEU A 20 -15.17 -29.42 8.49
CA LEU A 20 -13.80 -29.21 8.03
C LEU A 20 -13.73 -28.10 6.98
N ILE A 21 -14.67 -28.11 6.03
CA ILE A 21 -14.80 -27.05 5.02
C ILE A 21 -15.11 -25.70 5.70
N ALA A 22 -16.06 -25.68 6.63
CA ALA A 22 -16.42 -24.49 7.40
C ALA A 22 -15.23 -23.92 8.19
N ASN A 23 -14.46 -24.79 8.87
CA ASN A 23 -13.25 -24.38 9.59
C ASN A 23 -12.18 -23.85 8.65
N HIS A 24 -12.02 -24.45 7.48
CA HIS A 24 -11.08 -23.97 6.47
C HIS A 24 -11.43 -22.57 5.96
N ILE A 25 -12.72 -22.30 5.72
CA ILE A 25 -13.23 -20.99 5.31
C ILE A 25 -13.08 -19.94 6.41
N ARG A 26 -13.32 -20.32 7.67
CA ARG A 26 -13.11 -19.43 8.82
C ARG A 26 -11.63 -19.08 9.02
N ALA A 27 -10.74 -20.05 8.82
CA ALA A 27 -9.31 -19.86 9.00
C ALA A 27 -8.64 -19.05 7.87
N ASN A 28 -9.06 -19.28 6.62
CA ASN A 28 -8.42 -18.67 5.44
C ASN A 28 -9.19 -17.48 4.85
N GLY A 29 -10.45 -17.30 5.26
CA GLY A 29 -11.36 -16.32 4.68
C GLY A 29 -11.90 -16.75 3.31
N TYR A 30 -13.05 -16.20 2.94
CA TYR A 30 -13.66 -16.41 1.62
C TYR A 30 -13.27 -15.31 0.63
N ALA A 31 -12.89 -15.73 -0.57
CA ALA A 31 -12.44 -14.88 -1.66
C ALA A 31 -13.62 -14.43 -2.55
N GLY A 32 -14.43 -13.49 -2.07
CA GLY A 32 -15.38 -12.79 -2.94
C GLY A 32 -16.73 -12.42 -2.32
N PRO A 33 -17.56 -11.69 -3.09
CA PRO A 33 -18.94 -11.43 -2.71
C PRO A 33 -19.78 -12.68 -2.95
N LEU A 34 -20.38 -13.21 -1.88
CA LEU A 34 -21.41 -14.25 -2.00
C LEU A 34 -22.71 -13.63 -2.51
N THR A 35 -23.17 -14.02 -3.71
CA THR A 35 -24.47 -13.61 -4.28
C THR A 35 -25.55 -14.66 -4.02
N SER A 36 -26.83 -14.28 -4.16
CA SER A 36 -27.94 -15.23 -4.02
C SER A 36 -27.90 -16.38 -5.04
N ASN A 37 -27.39 -16.13 -6.25
CA ASN A 37 -27.22 -17.16 -7.27
C ASN A 37 -26.12 -18.16 -6.87
N ASP A 38 -25.06 -17.70 -6.21
CA ASP A 38 -24.00 -18.57 -5.70
C ASP A 38 -24.53 -19.48 -4.59
N LEU A 39 -25.40 -18.97 -3.71
CA LEU A 39 -26.05 -19.78 -2.67
C LEU A 39 -26.88 -20.92 -3.26
N ILE A 40 -27.68 -20.62 -4.29
CA ILE A 40 -28.48 -21.62 -5.00
C ILE A 40 -27.56 -22.65 -5.67
N THR A 41 -26.48 -22.18 -6.30
CA THR A 41 -25.51 -23.05 -6.98
C THR A 41 -24.82 -23.98 -5.99
N LEU A 42 -24.35 -23.46 -4.85
CA LEU A 42 -23.74 -24.27 -3.79
C LEU A 42 -24.69 -25.35 -3.29
N GLN A 43 -25.95 -24.98 -3.06
CA GLN A 43 -26.96 -25.93 -2.58
C GLN A 43 -27.28 -27.00 -3.63
N GLN A 44 -27.37 -26.64 -4.92
CA GLN A 44 -27.54 -27.60 -6.02
C GLN A 44 -26.32 -28.51 -6.21
N GLN A 45 -25.11 -28.04 -5.87
CA GLN A 45 -23.88 -28.83 -5.91
C GLN A 45 -23.70 -29.72 -4.66
N GLY A 46 -24.65 -29.74 -3.73
CA GLY A 46 -24.61 -30.60 -2.54
C GLY A 46 -23.78 -30.04 -1.39
N VAL A 47 -23.44 -28.75 -1.40
CA VAL A 47 -22.73 -28.09 -0.31
C VAL A 47 -23.69 -27.92 0.88
N GLY A 48 -23.29 -28.38 2.06
CA GLY A 48 -24.11 -28.30 3.26
C GLY A 48 -24.37 -26.88 3.74
N THR A 49 -25.50 -26.69 4.43
CA THR A 49 -25.92 -25.39 4.99
C THR A 49 -24.89 -24.83 5.96
N THR A 50 -24.22 -25.69 6.73
CA THR A 50 -23.15 -25.34 7.67
C THR A 50 -21.98 -24.62 6.99
N VAL A 51 -21.63 -25.04 5.77
CA VAL A 51 -20.57 -24.42 4.98
C VAL A 51 -21.02 -23.05 4.48
N VAL A 52 -22.26 -22.95 4.00
CA VAL A 52 -22.87 -21.69 3.55
C VAL A 52 -22.89 -20.66 4.68
N GLU A 53 -23.29 -21.07 5.89
CA GLU A 53 -23.25 -20.23 7.09
C GLU A 53 -21.82 -19.78 7.41
N ALA A 54 -20.84 -20.68 7.29
CA ALA A 54 -19.45 -20.34 7.51
C ALA A 54 -18.92 -19.31 6.50
N ILE A 55 -19.34 -19.38 5.23
CA ILE A 55 -19.00 -18.36 4.23
C ILE A 55 -19.64 -17.01 4.58
N GLN A 56 -20.91 -17.01 5.00
CA GLN A 56 -21.63 -15.79 5.38
C GLN A 56 -21.07 -15.14 6.65
N GLN A 57 -20.61 -15.95 7.60
CA GLN A 57 -19.98 -15.51 8.85
C GLN A 57 -18.52 -15.10 8.66
N SER A 58 -17.86 -15.54 7.59
CA SER A 58 -16.45 -15.26 7.37
C SER A 58 -16.26 -13.76 7.14
N PRO A 59 -15.30 -13.11 7.84
CA PRO A 59 -15.06 -11.68 7.67
C PRO A 59 -14.76 -11.38 6.20
N ARG A 60 -15.65 -10.62 5.53
CA ARG A 60 -15.31 -10.07 4.22
C ARG A 60 -14.04 -9.24 4.39
N PRO A 61 -13.00 -9.43 3.55
CA PRO A 61 -11.89 -8.51 3.51
C PRO A 61 -12.51 -7.13 3.30
N GLN A 62 -12.41 -6.28 4.31
CA GLN A 62 -12.84 -4.91 4.15
C GLN A 62 -11.91 -4.36 3.09
N VAL A 63 -12.46 -4.11 1.90
CA VAL A 63 -11.78 -3.30 0.91
C VAL A 63 -11.59 -1.98 1.64
N VAL A 64 -10.36 -1.75 2.13
CA VAL A 64 -9.98 -0.46 2.66
C VAL A 64 -10.25 0.49 1.50
N ALA A 65 -11.36 1.21 1.59
CA ALA A 65 -11.68 2.26 0.63
C ALA A 65 -10.42 3.12 0.62
N ALA A 66 -9.74 3.17 -0.53
CA ALA A 66 -8.58 4.02 -0.69
C ALA A 66 -9.04 5.41 -0.24
N VAL A 67 -8.49 5.88 0.88
CA VAL A 67 -8.76 7.23 1.33
C VAL A 67 -8.42 8.11 0.13
N PRO A 68 -9.33 8.95 -0.38
CA PRO A 68 -8.95 9.85 -1.46
C PRO A 68 -7.79 10.66 -0.90
N ALA A 69 -6.62 10.51 -1.51
CA ALA A 69 -5.44 11.28 -1.14
C ALA A 69 -5.86 12.74 -1.17
N ALA A 70 -5.78 13.41 -0.03
CA ALA A 70 -6.09 14.84 0.04
C ALA A 70 -5.24 15.54 -1.03
N PRO A 71 -5.81 16.50 -1.78
CA PRO A 71 -5.04 17.23 -2.78
C PRO A 71 -3.86 17.89 -2.06
N VAL A 72 -2.64 17.46 -2.39
CA VAL A 72 -1.41 18.11 -1.93
C VAL A 72 -1.48 19.57 -2.39
N PRO A 73 -1.39 20.56 -1.49
CA PRO A 73 -1.35 21.96 -1.89
C PRO A 73 -0.08 22.16 -2.72
N VAL A 74 -0.26 22.45 -4.01
CA VAL A 74 0.83 22.89 -4.88
C VAL A 74 1.29 24.24 -4.36
N VAL A 75 2.45 24.27 -3.69
CA VAL A 75 3.15 25.51 -3.37
C VAL A 75 3.69 26.03 -4.69
N VAL A 76 3.05 27.06 -5.25
CA VAL A 76 3.57 27.80 -6.39
C VAL A 76 4.69 28.68 -5.85
N GLU A 77 5.93 28.29 -6.10
CA GLU A 77 7.09 29.14 -5.84
C GLU A 77 7.13 30.22 -6.93
N GLU A 78 6.64 31.41 -6.59
CA GLU A 78 6.67 32.56 -7.47
C GLU A 78 8.12 33.02 -7.64
N PHE A 79 8.75 32.63 -8.75
CA PHE A 79 10.13 33.00 -9.07
C PHE A 79 10.16 34.48 -9.44
N TYR A 80 10.49 35.33 -8.47
CA TYR A 80 10.70 36.77 -8.69
C TYR A 80 12.01 36.97 -9.46
N TYR A 81 11.91 37.19 -10.78
CA TYR A 81 13.05 37.60 -11.57
C TYR A 81 13.39 39.06 -11.25
N PRO A 82 14.66 39.39 -10.91
CA PRO A 82 15.06 40.78 -10.76
C PRO A 82 14.87 41.50 -12.09
N PRO A 83 14.43 42.78 -12.07
CA PRO A 83 14.26 43.55 -13.29
C PRO A 83 15.59 43.64 -14.05
N PRO A 84 15.57 43.59 -15.39
CA PRO A 84 16.78 43.68 -16.20
C PRO A 84 17.46 45.03 -15.94
N ILE A 85 18.68 44.96 -15.42
CA ILE A 85 19.48 46.12 -15.03
C ILE A 85 20.01 46.78 -16.31
N TRP A 86 19.29 47.78 -16.84
CA TRP A 86 19.81 48.66 -17.89
C TRP A 86 20.53 49.84 -17.23
N GLY A 87 21.78 49.64 -16.85
CA GLY A 87 22.66 50.67 -16.30
C GLY A 87 24.13 50.30 -16.42
N PRO A 88 25.05 51.29 -16.44
CA PRO A 88 26.48 51.03 -16.57
C PRO A 88 27.00 50.22 -15.37
N VAL A 89 27.68 49.11 -15.66
CA VAL A 89 28.23 48.17 -14.67
C VAL A 89 29.37 48.83 -13.90
N CYS A 90 29.10 49.32 -12.69
CA CYS A 90 30.12 49.67 -11.73
C CYS A 90 30.60 48.39 -11.03
N TYR A 91 31.79 47.91 -11.37
CA TYR A 91 32.42 46.77 -10.69
C TYR A 91 32.83 47.16 -9.26
N PRO A 92 32.49 46.37 -8.22
CA PRO A 92 33.01 46.61 -6.88
C PRO A 92 34.52 46.31 -6.83
N PRO A 93 35.32 47.09 -6.06
CA PRO A 93 36.74 46.82 -5.91
C PRO A 93 36.95 45.46 -5.21
N ARG A 94 37.76 44.59 -5.82
CA ARG A 94 38.14 43.30 -5.24
C ARG A 94 39.07 43.54 -4.05
N HIS A 95 38.56 43.40 -2.84
CA HIS A 95 39.38 43.33 -1.64
C HIS A 95 39.99 41.93 -1.51
N TYR A 96 41.25 41.79 -1.91
CA TYR A 96 42.07 40.62 -1.62
C TYR A 96 42.21 40.45 -0.10
N HIS A 97 41.53 39.46 0.46
CA HIS A 97 41.75 39.03 1.83
C HIS A 97 42.97 38.12 1.86
N HIS A 98 44.11 38.65 2.29
CA HIS A 98 45.26 37.85 2.69
C HIS A 98 44.97 37.27 4.07
N GLY A 99 44.43 36.04 4.12
CA GLY A 99 44.35 35.29 5.37
C GLY A 99 45.75 34.84 5.81
N PRO A 100 46.09 34.92 7.11
CA PRO A 100 47.36 34.40 7.59
C PRO A 100 47.35 32.87 7.54
N ASN A 101 48.29 32.31 6.79
CA ASN A 101 48.61 30.87 6.80
C ASN A 101 49.30 30.52 8.13
N VAL A 102 48.68 29.65 8.92
CA VAL A 102 49.34 28.97 10.05
C VAL A 102 49.28 27.47 9.82
N SER A 103 50.45 26.86 9.67
CA SER A 103 50.63 25.40 9.68
C SER A 103 51.37 25.02 10.96
N TRP A 104 50.89 23.97 11.62
CA TRP A 104 51.63 23.29 12.69
C TRP A 104 51.65 21.80 12.37
N GLY A 105 52.84 21.21 12.43
CA GLY A 105 53.07 19.78 12.26
C GLY A 105 53.54 19.18 13.57
N VAL A 106 53.04 17.99 13.92
CA VAL A 106 53.57 17.17 15.01
C VAL A 106 54.11 15.89 14.39
N SER A 107 55.37 15.59 14.64
CA SER A 107 56.01 14.33 14.28
C SER A 107 56.44 13.63 15.57
N VAL A 108 55.90 12.44 15.83
CA VAL A 108 56.36 11.56 16.91
C VAL A 108 57.42 10.61 16.32
N SER A 109 58.56 10.53 16.99
CA SER A 109 59.57 9.49 16.74
C SER A 109 59.40 8.39 17.81
N ASN A 110 59.60 7.14 17.41
CA ASN A 110 59.38 5.91 18.19
C ASN A 110 60.39 5.74 19.33
#